data_AF-A0AAF3JAN2-F1
#
_entry.id   AF-A0AAF3JAN2-F1
#
_cell.length_a   1.000
_cell.length_b   1.000
_cell.length_c   1.000
_cell.angle_alpha   90.00
_cell.angle_beta   90.00
_cell.angle_gamma   90.00
#
_symmetry.space_group_name_H-M   'P 1'
#
loop_
_entity.id
_entity.type
_entity.pdbx_description
1 polymer ?
#
loop_
_entity_poly.entity_id
_entity_poly.type
_entity_poly.pdbx_seq_one_letter_code
_entity_poly.pdbx_strand_id
1 'polypeptide(L)'
;MNPSSNGLLRTYQADLSASIQRLDTLEKEHQRLKKKIRSKKRRKSLNSYDEDSEEDDSWKLLKENANVHGLKDLFFTSSSKLKVTWILLLILAAILTVHGCYTIIVEYLVGRVVVSYFVYEASDLPLPDLVICPLNRFNRTFLENLNVSAGLAQYMELSFPLYPMHPFQQPTFDAVMGNTDFYNNELELLLTRLGNMTYRDFLNKASLPCEAFMDNPDDCANSTEIYCSAGKCFRIPGDTQYSAGFATGDHRIINLPTESYSPAANQIPNDGIIVKLVEKGMGIDNDFTFVPTGVHAIFPITAVKYEFMNDPPKYMCQEESNYTYSSVYCFEECFVEEAEAVCNCSLAGATTPRKAITCTAQQYFNCFFPQLSALGFDKNKKCRSQCPPPCTYWEYEKARLFCEFSVKIGSLLCER
;
A
#
# COMPACT_ATOMS: atom_id res chain seq x y z
N MET A 1 -20.52 -29.74 -34.70
CA MET A 1 -21.41 -30.55 -33.85
C MET A 1 -20.59 -31.04 -32.68
N ASN A 2 -20.70 -30.39 -31.52
CA ASN A 2 -19.78 -30.57 -30.38
C ASN A 2 -20.39 -31.46 -29.28
N PRO A 3 -19.70 -32.54 -28.84
CA PRO A 3 -20.13 -33.42 -27.78
C PRO A 3 -19.64 -32.90 -26.43
N SER A 4 -20.33 -31.92 -25.85
CA SER A 4 -19.94 -31.39 -24.51
C SER A 4 -21.12 -31.12 -23.57
N SER A 5 -22.36 -31.11 -24.08
CA SER A 5 -23.55 -30.84 -23.24
C SER A 5 -24.06 -32.04 -22.43
N ASN A 6 -23.68 -33.27 -22.77
CA ASN A 6 -24.19 -34.48 -22.09
C ASN A 6 -23.48 -34.82 -20.76
N GLY A 7 -22.31 -34.23 -20.49
CA GLY A 7 -21.57 -34.45 -19.23
C GLY A 7 -22.16 -33.67 -18.06
N LEU A 8 -22.49 -32.40 -18.29
CA LEU A 8 -23.04 -31.48 -17.29
C LEU A 8 -24.46 -31.85 -16.83
N LEU A 9 -25.27 -32.43 -17.73
CA LEU A 9 -26.62 -32.86 -17.37
C LEU A 9 -26.62 -34.09 -16.44
N ARG A 10 -25.65 -34.99 -16.59
CA ARG A 10 -25.53 -36.21 -15.78
C ARG A 10 -25.05 -35.94 -14.36
N THR A 11 -24.13 -34.99 -14.18
CA THR A 11 -23.69 -34.56 -12.84
C THR A 11 -24.81 -33.86 -12.09
N TYR A 12 -25.58 -32.98 -12.75
CA TYR A 12 -26.75 -32.34 -12.14
C TYR A 12 -27.84 -33.34 -11.72
N GLN A 13 -28.08 -34.38 -12.52
CA GLN A 13 -29.05 -35.43 -12.18
C GLN A 13 -28.59 -36.30 -11.00
N ALA A 14 -27.29 -36.56 -10.88
CA ALA A 14 -26.72 -37.30 -9.76
C ALA A 14 -26.85 -36.51 -8.44
N ASP A 15 -26.52 -35.22 -8.45
CA ASP A 15 -26.59 -34.36 -7.25
C ASP A 15 -28.03 -34.11 -6.80
N LEU A 16 -28.98 -34.01 -7.74
CA LEU A 16 -30.40 -33.90 -7.42
C LEU A 16 -30.93 -35.18 -6.76
N SER A 17 -30.51 -36.35 -7.26
CA SER A 17 -30.92 -37.64 -6.69
C SER A 17 -30.36 -37.87 -5.28
N ALA A 18 -29.12 -37.44 -5.02
CA ALA A 18 -28.50 -37.50 -3.71
C ALA A 18 -29.17 -36.54 -2.70
N SER A 19 -29.58 -35.37 -3.16
CA SER A 19 -30.29 -34.38 -2.33
C SER A 19 -31.70 -34.87 -1.95
N ILE A 20 -32.41 -35.51 -2.87
CA ILE A 20 -33.72 -36.11 -2.61
C ILE A 20 -33.61 -37.27 -1.60
N GLN A 21 -32.59 -38.14 -1.72
CA GLN A 21 -32.37 -39.20 -0.72
C GLN A 21 -32.10 -38.65 0.69
N ARG A 22 -31.36 -37.54 0.81
CA ARG A 22 -31.10 -36.87 2.11
C ARG A 22 -32.37 -36.29 2.73
N LEU A 23 -33.25 -35.69 1.93
CA LEU A 23 -34.54 -35.20 2.40
C LEU A 23 -35.43 -36.34 2.90
N ASP A 24 -35.45 -37.46 2.20
CA ASP A 24 -36.20 -38.66 2.59
C ASP A 24 -35.69 -39.27 3.91
N THR A 25 -34.38 -39.18 4.17
CA THR A 25 -33.78 -39.64 5.44
C THR A 25 -34.15 -38.70 6.59
N LEU A 26 -34.08 -37.39 6.37
CA LEU A 26 -34.47 -36.39 7.37
C LEU A 26 -35.96 -36.46 7.71
N GLU A 27 -36.82 -36.74 6.74
CA GLU A 27 -38.25 -36.89 7.00
C GLU A 27 -38.55 -38.15 7.83
N LYS A 28 -37.85 -39.26 7.55
CA LYS A 28 -37.94 -40.49 8.37
C LYS A 28 -37.42 -40.28 9.79
N GLU A 29 -36.35 -39.51 9.99
CA GLU A 29 -35.87 -39.14 11.31
C GLU A 29 -36.84 -38.24 12.07
N HIS A 30 -37.43 -37.25 11.40
CA HIS A 30 -38.42 -36.37 11.98
C HIS A 30 -39.70 -37.15 12.39
N GLN A 31 -40.13 -38.13 11.59
CA GLN A 31 -41.22 -39.03 11.96
C GLN A 31 -40.86 -39.94 13.16
N ARG A 32 -39.62 -40.44 13.23
CA ARG A 32 -39.12 -41.21 14.38
C ARG A 32 -39.08 -40.36 15.65
N LEU A 33 -38.63 -39.11 15.55
CA LEU A 33 -38.63 -38.14 16.65
C LEU A 33 -40.06 -37.81 17.10
N LYS A 34 -41.00 -37.56 16.18
CA LYS A 34 -42.41 -37.36 16.53
C LYS A 34 -43.03 -38.57 17.23
N LYS A 35 -42.70 -39.80 16.83
CA LYS A 35 -43.14 -41.02 17.53
C LYS A 35 -42.51 -41.14 18.92
N LYS A 36 -41.21 -40.82 19.09
CA LYS A 36 -40.55 -40.78 20.41
C LYS A 36 -41.15 -39.71 21.33
N ILE A 37 -41.49 -38.54 20.81
CA ILE A 37 -42.14 -37.47 21.59
C ILE A 37 -43.56 -37.89 21.99
N ARG A 38 -44.33 -38.51 21.08
CA ARG A 38 -45.67 -39.04 21.41
C ARG A 38 -45.62 -40.19 22.42
N SER A 39 -44.62 -41.09 22.36
CA SER A 39 -44.47 -42.16 23.35
C SER A 39 -44.01 -41.63 24.71
N LYS A 40 -43.13 -40.60 24.75
CA LYS A 40 -42.79 -39.88 25.99
C LYS A 40 -44.01 -39.18 26.60
N LYS A 41 -44.84 -38.53 25.78
CA LYS A 41 -46.06 -37.85 26.24
C LYS A 41 -47.11 -38.82 26.77
N ARG A 42 -47.19 -40.05 26.23
CA ARG A 42 -48.10 -41.11 26.71
C ARG A 42 -47.60 -41.82 27.98
N ARG A 43 -46.28 -41.90 28.21
CA ARG A 43 -45.72 -42.32 29.50
C ARG A 43 -45.92 -41.27 30.60
N LYS A 44 -45.87 -39.97 30.25
CA LYS A 44 -46.12 -38.89 31.21
C LYS A 44 -47.59 -38.76 31.64
N SER A 45 -48.56 -39.25 30.84
CA SER A 45 -49.98 -39.24 31.23
C SER A 45 -50.46 -40.51 31.96
N LEU A 46 -49.59 -41.51 32.16
CA LEU A 46 -49.92 -42.76 32.88
C LEU A 46 -49.24 -42.85 34.26
N ASN A 47 -48.36 -41.90 34.60
CA ASN A 47 -47.73 -41.74 35.91
C ASN A 47 -48.35 -40.60 36.75
N SER A 48 -49.36 -39.88 36.25
CA SER A 48 -49.91 -38.69 36.93
C SER A 48 -50.89 -38.99 38.08
N TYR A 49 -50.74 -40.14 38.74
CA TYR A 49 -51.47 -40.45 39.97
C TYR A 49 -50.57 -40.59 41.21
N ASP A 50 -49.24 -40.41 41.06
CA ASP A 50 -48.27 -40.38 42.18
C ASP A 50 -47.32 -39.14 42.16
N GLU A 51 -47.49 -38.18 41.23
CA GLU A 51 -46.58 -37.03 41.03
C GLU A 51 -46.93 -35.76 41.84
N ASP A 52 -47.99 -35.74 42.65
CA ASP A 52 -48.38 -34.53 43.41
C ASP A 52 -47.43 -34.20 44.58
N SER A 53 -46.50 -35.09 44.94
CA SER A 53 -45.52 -34.85 46.02
C SER A 53 -44.11 -34.48 45.53
N GLU A 54 -43.72 -34.82 44.31
CA GLU A 54 -42.39 -34.49 43.74
C GLU A 54 -42.36 -33.10 43.08
N GLU A 55 -43.49 -32.61 42.57
CA GLU A 55 -43.55 -31.30 41.91
C GLU A 55 -43.34 -30.17 42.93
N ASP A 56 -43.91 -30.29 44.13
CA ASP A 56 -43.75 -29.33 45.22
C ASP A 56 -42.29 -29.26 45.73
N ASP A 57 -41.57 -30.39 45.78
CA ASP A 57 -40.16 -30.41 46.19
C ASP A 57 -39.24 -29.80 45.13
N SER A 58 -39.54 -29.96 43.84
CA SER A 58 -38.78 -29.33 42.74
C SER A 58 -38.94 -27.80 42.74
N TRP A 59 -40.17 -27.31 42.92
CA TRP A 59 -40.44 -25.87 43.03
C TRP A 59 -39.84 -25.27 44.30
N LYS A 60 -39.83 -26.02 45.40
CA LYS A 60 -39.21 -25.61 46.67
C LYS A 60 -37.68 -25.53 46.56
N LEU A 61 -37.05 -26.50 45.89
CA LEU A 61 -35.61 -26.47 45.58
C LEU A 61 -35.25 -25.31 44.65
N LEU A 62 -36.07 -25.04 43.62
CA LEU A 62 -35.88 -23.87 42.74
C LEU A 62 -36.04 -22.56 43.51
N LYS A 63 -37.02 -22.47 44.41
CA LYS A 63 -37.31 -21.31 45.26
C LYS A 63 -36.17 -20.99 46.24
N GLU A 64 -35.49 -22.01 46.75
CA GLU A 64 -34.42 -21.86 47.74
C GLU A 64 -33.04 -21.65 47.10
N ASN A 65 -32.81 -22.19 45.90
CA ASN A 65 -31.49 -22.17 45.23
C ASN A 65 -31.42 -21.29 43.96
N ALA A 66 -32.49 -20.59 43.58
CA ALA A 66 -32.46 -19.71 42.42
C ALA A 66 -31.58 -18.49 42.64
N ASN A 67 -30.57 -18.32 41.78
CA ASN A 67 -29.73 -17.12 41.70
C ASN A 67 -30.37 -16.00 40.86
N VAL A 68 -31.61 -16.18 40.39
CA VAL A 68 -32.33 -15.16 39.62
C VAL A 68 -32.95 -14.15 40.58
N HIS A 69 -32.37 -12.95 40.61
CA HIS A 69 -32.89 -11.84 41.41
C HIS A 69 -34.37 -11.57 41.08
N GLY A 70 -35.20 -11.40 42.12
CA GLY A 70 -36.65 -11.14 42.00
C GLY A 70 -37.52 -12.39 41.82
N LEU A 71 -36.97 -13.55 41.41
CA LEU A 71 -37.74 -14.80 41.33
C LEU A 71 -38.13 -15.30 42.73
N LYS A 72 -37.23 -15.15 43.71
CA LYS A 72 -37.48 -15.44 45.12
C LYS A 72 -38.64 -14.58 45.66
N ASP A 73 -38.63 -13.27 45.39
CA ASP A 73 -39.63 -12.33 45.90
C ASP A 73 -41.03 -12.57 45.31
N LEU A 74 -41.10 -13.02 44.05
CA LEU A 74 -42.33 -13.48 43.43
C LEU A 74 -42.94 -14.68 44.17
N PHE A 75 -42.11 -15.63 44.61
CA PHE A 75 -42.56 -16.84 45.31
C PHE A 75 -42.86 -16.63 46.80
N PHE A 76 -42.26 -15.63 47.46
CA PHE A 76 -42.52 -15.32 48.88
C PHE A 76 -43.65 -14.32 49.09
N THR A 77 -44.05 -13.58 48.05
CA THR A 77 -45.15 -12.62 48.13
C THR A 77 -46.51 -13.33 48.27
N SER A 78 -47.29 -12.99 49.30
CA SER A 78 -48.65 -13.53 49.52
C SER A 78 -49.76 -12.75 48.80
N SER A 79 -49.57 -11.46 48.53
CA SER A 79 -50.55 -10.59 47.90
C SER A 79 -50.63 -10.78 46.38
N SER A 80 -51.81 -11.12 45.86
CA SER A 80 -52.03 -11.31 44.42
C SER A 80 -51.68 -10.08 43.57
N LYS A 81 -51.92 -8.87 44.08
CA LYS A 81 -51.57 -7.63 43.38
C LYS A 81 -50.06 -7.46 43.26
N LEU A 82 -49.33 -7.76 44.34
CA LEU A 82 -47.88 -7.65 44.38
C LEU A 82 -47.20 -8.75 43.54
N LYS A 83 -47.80 -9.94 43.44
CA LYS A 83 -47.36 -10.98 42.48
C LYS A 83 -47.42 -10.49 41.03
N VAL A 84 -48.52 -9.84 40.63
CA VAL A 84 -48.66 -9.26 39.29
C VAL A 84 -47.60 -8.18 39.05
N THR A 85 -47.34 -7.31 40.04
CA THR A 85 -46.26 -6.30 39.96
C THR A 85 -44.89 -6.95 39.76
N TRP A 86 -44.56 -7.99 40.52
CA TRP A 86 -43.29 -8.72 40.37
C TRP A 86 -43.16 -9.42 39.02
N ILE A 87 -44.24 -10.02 38.50
CA ILE A 87 -44.25 -10.62 37.16
C ILE A 87 -43.96 -9.56 36.09
N LEU A 88 -44.62 -8.41 36.15
CA LEU A 88 -44.40 -7.32 35.18
C LEU A 88 -42.98 -6.78 35.25
N LEU A 89 -42.42 -6.60 36.46
CA LEU A 89 -41.04 -6.16 36.66
C LEU A 89 -40.03 -7.16 36.12
N LEU A 90 -40.23 -8.47 36.36
CA LEU A 90 -39.36 -9.53 35.85
C LEU A 90 -39.43 -9.64 34.32
N ILE A 91 -40.62 -9.53 33.73
CA ILE A 91 -40.77 -9.51 32.26
C ILE A 91 -40.08 -8.29 31.67
N LEU A 92 -40.29 -7.09 32.24
CA LEU A 92 -39.64 -5.87 31.78
C LEU A 92 -38.12 -5.98 31.89
N ALA A 93 -37.61 -6.47 33.03
CA ALA A 93 -36.19 -6.70 33.25
C ALA A 93 -35.60 -7.71 32.23
N ALA A 94 -36.31 -8.80 31.94
CA ALA A 94 -35.90 -9.77 30.94
C ALA A 94 -35.85 -9.15 29.53
N ILE A 95 -36.87 -8.37 29.14
CA ILE A 95 -36.90 -7.67 27.84
C ILE A 95 -35.74 -6.69 27.72
N LEU A 96 -35.51 -5.85 28.74
CA LEU A 96 -34.41 -4.88 28.75
C LEU A 96 -33.05 -5.59 28.72
N THR A 97 -32.91 -6.73 29.40
CA THR A 97 -31.68 -7.52 29.40
C THR A 97 -31.42 -8.12 28.03
N VAL A 98 -32.43 -8.75 27.41
CA VAL A 98 -32.31 -9.32 26.06
C VAL A 98 -31.98 -8.22 25.04
N HIS A 99 -32.64 -7.06 25.14
CA HIS A 99 -32.34 -5.91 24.30
C HIS A 99 -30.89 -5.42 24.51
N GLY A 100 -30.44 -5.26 25.76
CA GLY A 100 -29.08 -4.85 26.08
C GLY A 100 -28.02 -5.83 25.57
N CYS A 101 -28.23 -7.14 25.77
CA CYS A 101 -27.37 -8.19 25.22
C CYS A 101 -27.34 -8.15 23.70
N TYR A 102 -28.50 -7.98 23.05
CA TYR A 102 -28.58 -7.83 21.60
C TYR A 102 -27.78 -6.61 21.12
N THR A 103 -27.93 -5.44 21.75
CA THR A 103 -27.17 -4.24 21.40
C THR A 103 -25.66 -4.44 21.57
N ILE A 104 -25.21 -5.03 22.67
CA ILE A 104 -23.77 -5.29 22.92
C ILE A 104 -23.22 -6.26 21.87
N ILE A 105 -23.94 -7.34 21.57
CA ILE A 105 -23.52 -8.31 20.56
C ILE A 105 -23.47 -7.63 19.18
N VAL A 106 -24.47 -6.83 18.82
CA VAL A 106 -24.47 -6.10 17.55
C VAL A 106 -23.29 -5.12 17.46
N GLU A 107 -23.04 -4.32 18.49
CA GLU A 107 -21.90 -3.37 18.50
C GLU A 107 -20.54 -4.10 18.46
N TYR A 108 -20.41 -5.23 19.16
CA TYR A 108 -19.22 -6.08 19.08
C TYR A 108 -19.02 -6.62 17.65
N LEU A 109 -20.10 -7.11 17.01
CA LEU A 109 -20.06 -7.62 15.63
C LEU A 109 -19.82 -6.52 14.58
N VAL A 110 -20.20 -5.27 14.87
CA VAL A 110 -19.87 -4.12 14.01
C VAL A 110 -18.37 -3.83 14.03
N GLY A 111 -17.67 -4.13 15.14
CA GLY A 111 -16.21 -3.99 15.25
C GLY A 111 -15.72 -2.57 15.05
N ARG A 112 -16.32 -1.57 15.73
CA ARG A 112 -15.88 -0.18 15.62
C ARG A 112 -14.46 -0.02 16.15
N VAL A 113 -13.62 0.67 15.41
CA VAL A 113 -12.25 0.99 15.81
C VAL A 113 -12.21 2.39 16.39
N VAL A 114 -11.44 2.57 17.47
CA VAL A 114 -11.16 3.87 18.08
C VAL A 114 -9.72 4.23 17.73
N VAL A 115 -9.52 5.41 17.13
CA VAL A 115 -8.19 5.94 16.84
C VAL A 115 -7.73 6.73 18.07
N SER A 116 -6.54 6.41 18.56
CA SER A 116 -5.90 7.15 19.66
C SER A 116 -4.75 7.98 19.10
N TYR A 117 -4.67 9.25 19.52
CA TYR A 117 -3.59 10.16 19.15
C TYR A 117 -2.74 10.44 20.38
N PHE A 118 -1.44 10.19 20.26
CA PHE A 118 -0.46 10.48 21.29
C PHE A 118 0.55 11.46 20.73
N VAL A 119 0.76 12.57 21.42
CA VAL A 119 1.80 13.54 21.09
C VAL A 119 2.93 13.33 22.08
N TYR A 120 4.06 12.83 21.59
CA TYR A 120 5.26 12.64 22.39
C TYR A 120 6.22 13.79 22.13
N GLU A 121 6.70 14.41 23.20
CA GLU A 121 7.90 15.25 23.12
C GLU A 121 9.10 14.32 23.24
N ALA A 122 9.67 13.92 22.11
CA ALA A 122 10.79 12.99 22.06
C ALA A 122 12.11 13.71 22.38
N SER A 123 12.95 13.12 23.23
CA SER A 123 14.32 13.58 23.49
C SER A 123 15.23 13.47 22.27
N ASP A 124 14.87 12.57 21.37
CA ASP A 124 15.60 12.23 20.16
C ASP A 124 14.61 11.75 19.11
N LEU A 125 14.81 12.18 17.87
CA LEU A 125 13.96 11.82 16.74
C LEU A 125 14.85 11.28 15.61
N PRO A 126 14.59 10.06 15.10
CA PRO A 126 15.27 9.59 13.90
C PRO A 126 14.79 10.42 12.71
N LEU A 127 15.73 11.09 12.03
CA LEU A 127 15.44 11.76 10.78
C LEU A 127 15.14 10.74 9.67
N PRO A 128 14.27 11.07 8.71
CA PRO A 128 14.06 10.24 7.53
C PRO A 128 15.33 10.18 6.69
N ASP A 129 15.45 9.13 5.88
CA ASP A 129 16.42 9.08 4.80
C ASP A 129 16.08 10.13 3.74
N LEU A 130 17.12 10.75 3.21
CA LEU A 130 17.03 11.80 2.21
C LEU A 130 17.38 11.21 0.84
N VAL A 131 16.39 11.14 -0.05
CA VAL A 131 16.60 10.73 -1.44
C VAL A 131 16.71 11.97 -2.31
N ILE A 132 17.83 12.10 -3.02
CA ILE A 132 18.11 13.22 -3.93
C ILE A 132 18.29 12.67 -5.34
N CYS A 133 17.52 13.22 -6.27
CA CYS A 133 17.62 12.92 -7.69
C CYS A 133 17.94 14.21 -8.47
N PRO A 134 19.09 14.31 -9.16
CA PRO A 134 19.29 15.38 -10.12
C PRO A 134 18.24 15.27 -11.23
N LEU A 135 17.66 16.40 -11.66
CA LEU A 135 16.71 16.39 -12.78
C LEU A 135 17.36 16.01 -14.12
N ASN A 136 18.68 16.21 -14.22
CA ASN A 136 19.44 15.78 -15.38
C ASN A 136 19.94 14.35 -15.21
N ARG A 137 19.53 13.47 -16.13
CA ARG A 137 19.85 12.04 -16.06
C ARG A 137 21.23 11.70 -16.59
N PHE A 138 21.77 12.45 -17.55
CA PHE A 138 22.99 12.06 -18.27
C PHE A 138 24.09 13.11 -18.25
N ASN A 139 25.29 12.64 -17.96
CA ASN A 139 26.51 13.40 -18.07
C ASN A 139 26.87 13.65 -19.55
N ARG A 140 26.69 14.89 -19.99
CA ARG A 140 27.00 15.34 -21.34
C ARG A 140 28.44 15.06 -21.75
N THR A 141 29.41 15.37 -20.88
CA THR A 141 30.83 15.16 -21.14
C THR A 141 31.14 13.68 -21.37
N PHE A 142 30.48 12.79 -20.62
CA PHE A 142 30.60 11.35 -20.83
C PHE A 142 30.06 10.92 -22.20
N LEU A 143 28.88 11.42 -22.58
CA LEU A 143 28.26 11.12 -23.88
C LEU A 143 29.11 11.66 -25.05
N GLU A 144 29.63 12.88 -24.95
CA GLU A 144 30.50 13.50 -25.96
C GLU A 144 31.81 12.73 -26.12
N ASN A 145 32.45 12.30 -25.02
CA ASN A 145 33.67 11.48 -25.06
C ASN A 145 33.46 10.13 -25.77
N LEU A 146 32.23 9.61 -25.76
CA LEU A 146 31.85 8.39 -26.47
C LEU A 146 31.31 8.66 -27.88
N ASN A 147 31.35 9.90 -28.37
CA ASN A 147 30.78 10.32 -29.65
C ASN A 147 29.31 9.92 -29.81
N VAL A 148 28.52 10.03 -28.73
CA VAL A 148 27.07 9.80 -28.78
C VAL A 148 26.42 11.00 -29.48
N SER A 149 25.63 10.75 -30.53
CA SER A 149 24.91 11.82 -31.23
C SER A 149 23.85 12.46 -30.33
N ALA A 150 23.54 13.74 -30.57
CA ALA A 150 22.49 14.43 -29.82
C ALA A 150 21.14 13.70 -29.93
N GLY A 151 20.80 13.18 -31.12
CA GLY A 151 19.59 12.40 -31.34
C GLY A 151 19.55 11.10 -30.56
N LEU A 152 20.66 10.36 -30.51
CA LEU A 152 20.77 9.16 -29.68
C LEU A 152 20.64 9.47 -28.18
N ALA A 153 21.22 10.58 -27.71
CA ALA A 153 21.03 11.03 -26.32
C ALA A 153 19.54 11.30 -26.02
N GLN A 154 18.84 12.01 -26.92
CA GLN A 154 17.38 12.21 -26.79
C GLN A 154 16.61 10.89 -26.78
N TYR A 155 16.97 9.95 -27.65
CA TYR A 155 16.36 8.62 -27.71
C TYR A 155 16.52 7.86 -26.40
N MET A 156 17.70 7.89 -25.77
CA MET A 156 17.92 7.23 -24.48
C MET A 156 17.08 7.86 -23.36
N GLU A 157 16.89 9.17 -23.36
CA GLU A 157 16.02 9.87 -22.39
C GLU A 157 14.56 9.43 -22.47
N LEU A 158 14.10 9.05 -23.67
CA LEU A 158 12.76 8.53 -23.91
C LEU A 158 12.55 7.09 -23.39
N SER A 159 13.59 6.43 -22.88
CA SER A 159 13.45 5.12 -22.21
C SER A 159 12.95 5.23 -20.76
N PHE A 160 13.01 6.43 -20.17
CA PHE A 160 12.45 6.70 -18.84
C PHE A 160 10.95 7.07 -18.96
N PRO A 161 10.08 6.51 -18.09
CA PRO A 161 8.66 6.79 -18.14
C PRO A 161 8.36 8.30 -17.97
N LEU A 162 7.41 8.77 -18.77
CA LEU A 162 7.13 10.19 -19.03
C LEU A 162 6.46 10.90 -17.84
N TYR A 163 6.87 12.15 -17.61
CA TYR A 163 5.96 13.20 -17.10
C TYR A 163 5.15 13.75 -18.31
N PRO A 164 3.98 14.39 -18.11
CA PRO A 164 3.28 15.04 -19.21
C PRO A 164 4.22 16.00 -19.95
N MET A 165 4.50 15.69 -21.23
CA MET A 165 5.38 16.50 -22.07
C MET A 165 4.78 17.88 -22.26
N HIS A 166 5.61 18.92 -22.10
CA HIS A 166 5.19 20.27 -22.41
C HIS A 166 5.16 20.46 -23.94
N PRO A 167 4.23 21.26 -24.50
CA PRO A 167 4.16 21.54 -25.95
C PRO A 167 5.47 21.95 -26.64
N PHE A 168 6.46 22.51 -25.94
CA PHE A 168 7.74 22.89 -26.56
C PHE A 168 8.66 21.69 -26.78
N GLN A 169 8.43 20.58 -26.07
CA GLN A 169 9.20 19.33 -26.20
C GLN A 169 8.69 18.46 -27.35
N GLN A 170 7.44 18.66 -27.77
CA GLN A 170 6.77 17.87 -28.79
C GLN A 170 7.56 17.77 -30.10
N PRO A 171 8.14 18.87 -30.66
CA PRO A 171 8.88 18.77 -31.91
C PRO A 171 10.12 17.89 -31.81
N THR A 172 10.84 17.95 -30.68
CA THR A 172 12.00 17.09 -30.42
C THR A 172 11.56 15.64 -30.24
N PHE A 173 10.48 15.41 -29.50
CA PHE A 173 9.90 14.09 -29.32
C PHE A 173 9.51 13.45 -30.68
N ASP A 174 8.74 14.16 -31.49
CA ASP A 174 8.27 13.67 -32.79
C ASP A 174 9.45 13.37 -33.74
N ALA A 175 10.49 14.20 -33.73
CA ALA A 175 11.69 13.99 -34.54
C ALA A 175 12.48 12.73 -34.12
N VAL A 176 12.56 12.47 -32.81
CA VAL A 176 13.25 11.29 -32.27
C VAL A 176 12.41 10.02 -32.49
N MET A 177 11.11 10.10 -32.22
CA MET A 177 10.17 8.99 -32.41
C MET A 177 10.00 8.62 -33.89
N GLY A 178 10.13 9.57 -34.81
CA GLY A 178 10.14 9.30 -36.25
C GLY A 178 11.37 8.52 -36.74
N ASN A 179 12.44 8.42 -35.94
CA ASN A 179 13.71 7.79 -36.30
C ASN A 179 14.16 6.71 -35.29
N THR A 180 13.22 6.08 -34.58
CA THR A 180 13.53 5.10 -33.51
C THR A 180 14.42 3.95 -33.98
N ASP A 181 14.20 3.44 -35.19
CA ASP A 181 14.95 2.29 -35.71
C ASP A 181 16.42 2.67 -35.96
N PHE A 182 16.66 3.88 -36.45
CA PHE A 182 18.01 4.42 -36.63
C PHE A 182 18.74 4.53 -35.30
N TYR A 183 18.12 5.16 -34.29
CA TYR A 183 18.75 5.34 -32.99
C TYR A 183 18.89 4.03 -32.20
N ASN A 184 17.96 3.07 -32.36
CA ASN A 184 18.10 1.75 -31.75
C ASN A 184 19.30 1.00 -32.32
N ASN A 185 19.50 1.04 -33.65
CA ASN A 185 20.68 0.45 -34.28
C ASN A 185 21.98 1.17 -33.86
N GLU A 186 21.97 2.51 -33.78
CA GLU A 186 23.10 3.29 -33.30
C GLU A 186 23.48 2.92 -31.85
N LEU A 187 22.47 2.73 -30.98
CA LEU A 187 22.66 2.25 -29.61
C LEU A 187 23.28 0.85 -29.57
N GLU A 188 22.77 -0.10 -30.35
CA GLU A 188 23.31 -1.47 -30.39
C GLU A 188 24.77 -1.50 -30.85
N LEU A 189 25.12 -0.70 -31.86
CA LEU A 189 26.49 -0.55 -32.33
C LEU A 189 27.40 0.09 -31.27
N LEU A 190 26.90 1.10 -30.55
CA LEU A 190 27.60 1.73 -29.44
C LEU A 190 27.90 0.73 -28.32
N LEU A 191 26.89 -0.01 -27.88
CA LEU A 191 27.01 -1.01 -26.81
C LEU A 191 27.96 -2.16 -27.21
N THR A 192 27.89 -2.61 -28.47
CA THR A 192 28.81 -3.61 -29.03
C THR A 192 30.26 -3.10 -29.03
N ARG A 193 30.48 -1.86 -29.49
CA ARG A 193 31.81 -1.21 -29.50
C ARG A 193 32.43 -1.08 -28.11
N LEU A 194 31.60 -0.94 -27.08
CA LEU A 194 32.02 -0.87 -25.67
C LEU A 194 32.22 -2.25 -25.03
N GLY A 195 32.37 -3.30 -25.82
CA GLY A 195 32.64 -4.67 -25.35
C GLY A 195 31.35 -5.42 -24.97
N ASN A 196 30.29 -5.28 -25.76
CA ASN A 196 28.97 -5.87 -25.51
C ASN A 196 28.40 -5.49 -24.14
N MET A 197 28.50 -4.20 -23.80
CA MET A 197 27.94 -3.66 -22.56
C MET A 197 26.42 -3.75 -22.57
N THR A 198 25.80 -4.07 -21.42
CA THR A 198 24.34 -4.02 -21.33
C THR A 198 23.85 -2.57 -21.35
N TYR A 199 22.64 -2.33 -21.86
CA TYR A 199 22.07 -0.99 -21.85
C TYR A 199 21.93 -0.43 -20.42
N ARG A 200 21.67 -1.29 -19.43
CA ARG A 200 21.63 -0.91 -18.01
C ARG A 200 22.97 -0.40 -17.50
N ASP A 201 24.05 -1.13 -17.78
CA ASP A 201 25.40 -0.72 -17.35
C ASP A 201 25.82 0.58 -18.04
N PHE A 202 25.41 0.75 -19.30
CA PHE A 202 25.63 2.01 -20.03
C PHE A 202 24.89 3.16 -19.37
N LEU A 203 23.59 3.02 -19.07
CA LEU A 203 22.80 4.04 -18.37
C LEU A 203 23.44 4.42 -17.02
N ASN A 204 23.94 3.43 -16.29
CA ASN A 204 24.60 3.68 -15.01
C ASN A 204 25.89 4.48 -15.13
N LYS A 205 26.70 4.18 -16.16
CA LYS A 205 27.94 4.95 -16.44
C LYS A 205 27.68 6.32 -17.05
N ALA A 206 26.58 6.45 -17.81
CA ALA A 206 26.18 7.71 -18.43
C ALA A 206 25.54 8.68 -17.41
N SER A 207 25.07 8.17 -16.27
CA SER A 207 24.47 9.00 -15.22
C SER A 207 25.52 9.81 -14.45
N LEU A 208 25.11 10.94 -13.89
CA LEU A 208 25.96 11.73 -13.00
C LEU A 208 26.25 10.93 -11.71
N PRO A 209 27.52 10.81 -11.27
CA PRO A 209 27.84 10.21 -9.99
C PRO A 209 27.49 11.17 -8.84
N CYS A 210 27.40 10.65 -7.61
CA CYS A 210 27.05 11.44 -6.43
C CYS A 210 28.02 12.60 -6.21
N GLU A 211 29.32 12.32 -6.38
CA GLU A 211 30.43 13.26 -6.18
C GLU A 211 30.41 14.41 -7.19
N ALA A 212 29.61 14.32 -8.25
CA ALA A 212 29.48 15.40 -9.22
C ALA A 212 28.66 16.58 -8.68
N PHE A 213 27.86 16.39 -7.62
CA PHE A 213 27.01 17.46 -7.09
C PHE A 213 26.88 17.52 -5.56
N MET A 214 27.43 16.54 -4.82
CA MET A 214 27.56 16.62 -3.38
C MET A 214 28.96 17.10 -2.99
N ASP A 215 29.02 18.13 -2.15
CA ASP A 215 30.31 18.66 -1.68
C ASP A 215 30.96 17.76 -0.62
N ASN A 216 30.17 17.06 0.20
CA ASN A 216 30.68 16.21 1.26
C ASN A 216 30.86 14.76 0.76
N PRO A 217 32.11 14.23 0.72
CA PRO A 217 32.36 12.87 0.23
C PRO A 217 31.77 11.78 1.14
N ASP A 218 31.59 12.05 2.43
CA ASP A 218 31.00 11.09 3.37
C ASP A 218 29.53 10.78 3.03
N ASP A 219 28.82 11.74 2.42
CA ASP A 219 27.42 11.58 2.02
C ASP A 219 27.30 10.57 0.90
N CYS A 220 28.21 10.63 -0.06
CA CYS A 220 28.26 9.68 -1.18
C CYS A 220 28.72 8.30 -0.74
N ALA A 221 29.73 8.22 0.16
CA ALA A 221 30.27 6.95 0.65
C ALA A 221 29.22 6.10 1.38
N ASN A 222 28.29 6.74 2.11
CA ASN A 222 27.22 6.08 2.85
C ASN A 222 25.89 6.02 2.09
N SER A 223 25.83 6.58 0.87
CA SER A 223 24.61 6.59 0.07
C SER A 223 24.33 5.25 -0.59
N THR A 224 23.05 5.00 -0.86
CA THR A 224 22.61 3.89 -1.71
C THR A 224 22.03 4.42 -3.01
N GLU A 225 22.49 3.87 -4.13
CA GLU A 225 22.00 4.25 -5.46
C GLU A 225 20.64 3.61 -5.72
N ILE A 226 19.67 4.42 -6.17
CA ILE A 226 18.32 3.97 -6.48
C ILE A 226 17.89 4.59 -7.81
N TYR A 227 17.20 3.82 -8.64
CA TYR A 227 16.63 4.32 -9.89
C TYR A 227 15.15 4.63 -9.73
N CYS A 228 14.70 5.72 -10.35
CA CYS A 228 13.28 6.02 -10.50
C CYS A 228 13.03 6.69 -11.86
N SER A 229 11.80 7.17 -12.10
CA SER A 229 11.47 7.93 -13.31
C SER A 229 12.33 9.20 -13.50
N ALA A 230 12.87 9.77 -12.43
CA ALA A 230 13.80 10.90 -12.49
C ALA A 230 15.22 10.51 -12.93
N GLY A 231 15.56 9.22 -13.00
CA GLY A 231 16.90 8.74 -13.33
C GLY A 231 17.58 8.10 -12.12
N LYS A 232 18.92 8.25 -12.05
CA LYS A 232 19.74 7.77 -10.93
C LYS A 232 19.66 8.75 -9.75
N CYS A 233 19.24 8.25 -8.59
CA CYS A 233 19.10 8.97 -7.34
C CYS A 233 20.01 8.38 -6.26
N PHE A 234 20.21 9.14 -5.20
CA PHE A 234 21.04 8.75 -4.07
C PHE A 234 20.24 8.88 -2.78
N ARG A 235 20.12 7.78 -2.04
CA ARG A 235 19.50 7.72 -0.73
C ARG A 235 20.58 7.85 0.34
N ILE A 236 20.56 8.97 1.04
CA ILE A 236 21.46 9.28 2.15
C ILE A 236 20.72 8.90 3.44
N PRO A 237 21.34 8.10 4.33
CA PRO A 237 20.72 7.70 5.57
C PRO A 237 20.49 8.92 6.48
N GLY A 238 19.31 9.00 7.09
CA GLY A 238 19.01 10.06 8.06
C GLY A 238 19.80 9.87 9.37
N ASP A 239 20.14 10.95 10.05
CA ASP A 239 20.76 10.89 11.38
C ASP A 239 19.73 11.00 12.52
N THR A 240 20.18 10.98 13.77
CA THR A 240 19.30 11.20 14.93
C THR A 240 19.40 12.66 15.38
N GLN A 241 18.27 13.36 15.44
CA GLN A 241 18.19 14.73 15.92
C GLN A 241 17.83 14.74 17.40
N TYR A 242 18.68 15.34 18.24
CA TYR A 242 18.49 15.40 19.70
C TYR A 242 17.77 16.67 20.19
N SER A 243 17.56 17.65 19.31
CA SER A 243 16.89 18.90 19.69
C SER A 243 16.25 19.54 18.46
N ALA A 244 15.08 20.13 18.62
CA ALA A 244 14.38 20.82 17.54
C ALA A 244 15.07 22.14 17.17
N GLY A 245 14.96 22.53 15.90
CA GLY A 245 15.47 23.80 15.39
C GLY A 245 16.17 23.66 14.05
N PHE A 246 16.29 24.79 13.35
CA PHE A 246 17.02 24.83 12.08
C PHE A 246 18.48 24.41 12.25
N ALA A 247 19.17 24.96 13.26
CA ALA A 247 20.61 24.74 13.47
C ALA A 247 21.01 23.31 13.89
N THR A 248 20.04 22.49 14.25
CA THR A 248 20.23 21.11 14.75
C THR A 248 19.66 20.07 13.80
N GLY A 249 19.11 20.51 12.66
CA GLY A 249 18.66 19.64 11.58
C GLY A 249 19.80 19.28 10.61
N ASP A 250 19.45 18.53 9.57
CA ASP A 250 20.39 18.20 8.49
C ASP A 250 20.57 19.38 7.52
N HIS A 251 21.81 19.64 7.12
CA HIS A 251 22.17 20.72 6.21
C HIS A 251 23.07 20.20 5.10
N ARG A 252 22.63 20.36 3.85
CA ARG A 252 23.35 19.90 2.66
C ARG A 252 23.51 21.05 1.67
N ILE A 253 24.70 21.18 1.11
CA ILE A 253 24.98 22.05 -0.03
C ILE A 253 25.10 21.17 -1.26
N ILE A 254 24.33 21.51 -2.30
CA ILE A 254 24.24 20.73 -3.53
C ILE A 254 24.64 21.63 -4.69
N ASN A 255 25.76 21.29 -5.33
CA ASN A 255 26.33 22.06 -6.42
C ASN A 255 26.06 21.34 -7.75
N LEU A 256 25.02 21.76 -8.46
CA LEU A 256 24.64 21.13 -9.72
C LEU A 256 25.59 21.51 -10.87
N PRO A 257 26.25 20.54 -11.54
CA PRO A 257 27.19 20.81 -12.63
C PRO A 257 26.43 21.04 -13.94
N THR A 258 25.75 22.19 -14.04
CA THR A 258 24.86 22.53 -15.16
C THR A 258 25.57 22.50 -16.53
N GLU A 259 26.88 22.73 -16.58
CA GLU A 259 27.70 22.60 -17.79
C GLU A 259 27.81 21.16 -18.29
N SER A 260 27.65 20.18 -17.40
CA SER A 260 27.70 18.75 -17.70
C SER A 260 26.32 18.16 -18.01
N TYR A 261 25.27 18.98 -18.08
CA TYR A 261 23.90 18.51 -18.30
C TYR A 261 23.63 18.21 -19.78
N SER A 262 23.09 17.02 -20.04
CA SER A 262 22.61 16.65 -21.37
C SER A 262 21.17 17.13 -21.57
N PRO A 263 20.84 17.87 -22.63
CA PRO A 263 19.45 18.23 -22.92
C PRO A 263 18.63 16.96 -23.19
N ALA A 264 17.34 16.98 -22.84
CA ALA A 264 16.47 15.82 -22.98
C ALA A 264 15.05 16.20 -23.43
N ALA A 265 14.47 15.38 -24.31
CA ALA A 265 13.13 15.53 -24.85
C ALA A 265 12.06 15.30 -23.77
N ASN A 266 12.43 14.59 -22.71
CA ASN A 266 11.57 14.21 -21.59
C ASN A 266 12.11 14.70 -20.23
N GLN A 267 12.91 15.77 -20.20
CA GLN A 267 13.23 16.47 -18.95
C GLN A 267 12.59 17.85 -18.96
N ILE A 268 11.95 18.21 -17.86
CA ILE A 268 11.58 19.60 -17.63
C ILE A 268 12.90 20.40 -17.66
N PRO A 269 13.03 21.46 -18.48
CA PRO A 269 14.23 22.29 -18.57
C PRO A 269 14.31 23.19 -17.34
N ASN A 270 14.39 22.55 -16.18
CA ASN A 270 14.62 23.15 -14.89
C ASN A 270 15.94 22.59 -14.38
N ASP A 271 16.84 23.47 -14.00
CA ASP A 271 17.98 23.15 -13.18
C ASP A 271 17.49 22.99 -11.73
N GLY A 272 17.82 21.85 -11.14
CA GLY A 272 17.38 21.54 -9.79
C GLY A 272 17.42 20.05 -9.48
N ILE A 273 16.87 19.73 -8.33
CA ILE A 273 16.80 18.38 -7.79
C ILE A 273 15.38 18.04 -7.39
N ILE A 274 15.09 16.76 -7.38
CA ILE A 274 13.97 16.19 -6.64
C ILE A 274 14.50 15.69 -5.30
N VAL A 275 13.87 16.17 -4.23
CA VAL A 275 14.12 15.76 -2.86
C VAL A 275 12.94 14.95 -2.36
N LYS A 276 13.25 13.89 -1.62
CA LYS A 276 12.25 13.08 -0.95
C LYS A 276 12.73 12.60 0.41
N LEU A 277 11.80 12.60 1.36
CA LEU A 277 11.98 12.04 2.69
C LEU A 277 11.36 10.64 2.71
N VAL A 278 12.10 9.67 3.22
CA VAL A 278 11.66 8.26 3.29
C VAL A 278 11.97 7.71 4.67
N GLU A 279 11.06 6.91 5.23
CA GLU A 279 11.37 6.17 6.45
C GLU A 279 12.61 5.26 6.23
N LYS A 280 13.47 5.18 7.25
CA LYS A 280 14.67 4.33 7.24
C LYS A 280 14.33 2.90 6.87
N GLY A 281 15.02 2.39 5.84
CA GLY A 281 14.78 1.06 5.32
C GLY A 281 13.45 0.87 4.57
N MET A 282 12.57 1.85 4.42
CA MET A 282 11.32 1.64 3.68
C MET A 282 11.46 1.95 2.18
N GLY A 283 10.61 1.36 1.34
CA GLY A 283 10.56 1.64 -0.09
C GLY A 283 10.19 3.09 -0.40
N ILE A 284 10.50 3.56 -1.61
CA ILE A 284 10.22 4.94 -2.03
C ILE A 284 8.76 5.06 -2.51
N ASP A 285 8.00 6.01 -1.95
CA ASP A 285 6.65 6.39 -2.42
C ASP A 285 6.69 7.41 -3.61
N ASN A 286 5.63 8.14 -3.93
CA ASN A 286 5.56 9.16 -5.00
C ASN A 286 5.56 10.63 -4.53
N ASP A 287 5.73 10.92 -3.24
CA ASP A 287 5.83 12.32 -2.75
C ASP A 287 7.21 12.96 -3.01
N PHE A 288 7.40 13.44 -4.23
CA PHE A 288 8.59 14.16 -4.67
C PHE A 288 8.46 15.66 -4.48
N THR A 289 9.51 16.32 -4.00
CA THR A 289 9.58 17.79 -3.91
C THR A 289 10.67 18.31 -4.82
N PHE A 290 10.27 19.13 -5.78
CA PHE A 290 11.22 19.85 -6.61
C PHE A 290 11.87 21.00 -5.81
N VAL A 291 13.19 21.10 -5.91
CA VAL A 291 14.00 22.21 -5.40
C VAL A 291 14.79 22.79 -6.57
N PRO A 292 14.52 24.05 -6.97
CA PRO A 292 15.29 24.70 -8.03
C PRO A 292 16.71 25.01 -7.56
N THR A 293 17.58 25.37 -8.49
CA THR A 293 18.89 25.98 -8.17
C THR A 293 18.73 27.39 -7.59
N GLY A 294 19.80 27.90 -6.97
CA GLY A 294 19.87 29.29 -6.49
C GLY A 294 19.03 29.61 -5.26
N VAL A 295 18.42 28.61 -4.63
CA VAL A 295 17.60 28.78 -3.42
C VAL A 295 18.18 28.01 -2.24
N HIS A 296 17.93 28.55 -1.05
CA HIS A 296 18.04 27.83 0.20
C HIS A 296 16.64 27.26 0.52
N ALA A 297 16.47 25.96 0.30
CA ALA A 297 15.25 25.25 0.64
C ALA A 297 15.29 24.78 2.10
N ILE A 298 14.32 25.22 2.89
CA ILE A 298 14.16 24.82 4.29
C ILE A 298 12.91 23.95 4.40
N PHE A 299 13.08 22.76 4.96
CA PHE A 299 12.01 21.79 5.20
C PHE A 299 11.79 21.61 6.70
N PRO A 300 10.86 22.35 7.33
CA PRO A 300 10.33 21.97 8.64
C PRO A 300 9.56 20.66 8.50
N ILE A 301 9.96 19.64 9.27
CA ILE A 301 9.41 18.28 9.20
C ILE A 301 8.62 17.98 10.47
N THR A 302 7.42 17.43 10.31
CA THR A 302 6.65 16.80 11.39
C THR A 302 6.58 15.30 11.12
N ALA A 303 7.01 14.50 12.08
CA ALA A 303 6.97 13.04 11.96
C ALA A 303 5.74 12.49 12.70
N VAL A 304 4.96 11.66 12.03
CA VAL A 304 3.78 10.99 12.59
C VAL A 304 3.95 9.49 12.41
N LYS A 305 3.95 8.74 13.52
CA LYS A 305 3.96 7.28 13.48
C LYS A 305 2.52 6.77 13.45
N TYR A 306 2.19 5.96 12.45
CA TYR A 306 0.92 5.27 12.38
C TYR A 306 1.07 3.82 12.80
N GLU A 307 0.10 3.33 13.56
CA GLU A 307 -0.03 1.93 13.96
C GLU A 307 -1.46 1.48 13.66
N PHE A 308 -1.60 0.62 12.67
CA PHE A 308 -2.86 0.06 12.18
C PHE A 308 -3.03 -1.37 12.68
N MET A 309 -4.26 -1.71 13.01
CA MET A 309 -4.67 -3.08 13.30
C MET A 309 -4.98 -3.81 12.00
N ASN A 310 -4.40 -4.99 11.81
CA ASN A 310 -4.77 -5.89 10.72
C ASN A 310 -6.00 -6.71 11.14
N ASP A 311 -7.15 -6.46 10.54
CA ASP A 311 -8.39 -7.21 10.81
C ASP A 311 -9.17 -7.44 9.50
N PRO A 312 -8.72 -8.37 8.65
CA PRO A 312 -9.36 -8.64 7.37
C PRO A 312 -10.79 -9.19 7.54
N PRO A 313 -11.75 -8.80 6.68
CA PRO A 313 -11.60 -7.99 5.48
C PRO A 313 -11.78 -6.48 5.71
N LYS A 314 -12.02 -6.05 6.95
CA LYS A 314 -12.42 -4.67 7.25
C LYS A 314 -11.24 -3.70 7.23
N TYR A 315 -10.11 -4.15 7.77
CA TYR A 315 -8.85 -3.42 7.80
C TYR A 315 -7.75 -4.35 7.34
N MET A 316 -7.01 -3.97 6.31
CA MET A 316 -5.93 -4.76 5.78
C MET A 316 -4.65 -3.93 5.84
N CYS A 317 -3.65 -4.45 6.51
CA CYS A 317 -2.30 -3.92 6.51
C CYS A 317 -1.28 -5.06 6.51
N GLN A 318 -0.05 -4.77 6.10
CA GLN A 318 1.03 -5.74 6.06
C GLN A 318 1.77 -5.78 7.42
N GLU A 319 1.65 -6.90 8.16
CA GLU A 319 2.18 -7.05 9.54
C GLU A 319 3.70 -7.33 9.61
N GLU A 320 4.28 -7.88 8.54
CA GLU A 320 5.72 -8.10 8.41
C GLU A 320 6.20 -7.45 7.13
N SER A 321 6.59 -6.18 7.22
CA SER A 321 7.35 -5.55 6.14
C SER A 321 8.81 -5.90 6.31
N ASN A 322 9.37 -6.68 5.39
CA ASN A 322 10.79 -6.54 5.07
C ASN A 322 11.11 -5.03 4.96
N TYR A 323 12.28 -4.59 5.44
CA TYR A 323 12.81 -3.23 5.30
C TYR A 323 13.04 -2.86 3.81
N THR A 324 12.01 -2.93 3.00
CA THR A 324 11.94 -2.64 1.56
C THR A 324 10.49 -2.42 1.13
N TYR A 325 9.51 -2.96 1.87
CA TYR A 325 8.11 -2.86 1.49
C TYR A 325 7.57 -1.43 1.66
N SER A 326 6.88 -0.93 0.65
CA SER A 326 5.91 0.14 0.78
C SER A 326 4.71 -0.17 -0.11
N SER A 327 3.53 0.38 0.20
CA SER A 327 2.32 0.17 -0.61
C SER A 327 2.52 0.65 -2.05
N VAL A 328 3.22 1.76 -2.24
CA VAL A 328 3.52 2.31 -3.57
C VAL A 328 4.54 1.49 -4.31
N TYR A 329 5.61 1.06 -3.64
CA TYR A 329 6.58 0.15 -4.23
C TYR A 329 5.92 -1.17 -4.69
N CYS A 330 5.07 -1.77 -3.85
CA CYS A 330 4.28 -2.94 -4.21
C CYS A 330 3.35 -2.67 -5.39
N PHE A 331 2.69 -1.49 -5.39
CA PHE A 331 1.79 -1.10 -6.46
C PHE A 331 2.53 -0.99 -7.80
N GLU A 332 3.71 -0.36 -7.83
CA GLU A 332 4.54 -0.25 -9.03
C GLU A 332 4.92 -1.63 -9.55
N GLU A 333 5.44 -2.52 -8.70
CA GLU A 333 5.79 -3.88 -9.08
C GLU A 333 4.59 -4.66 -9.65
N CYS A 334 3.41 -4.55 -9.01
CA CYS A 334 2.19 -5.18 -9.48
C CYS A 334 1.70 -4.60 -10.82
N PHE A 335 1.83 -3.29 -11.00
CA PHE A 335 1.31 -2.58 -12.16
C PHE A 335 2.13 -2.88 -13.42
N VAL A 336 3.45 -3.02 -13.28
CA VAL A 336 4.36 -3.25 -14.41
C VAL A 336 4.62 -4.72 -14.74
N GLU A 337 4.34 -5.64 -13.82
CA GLU A 337 4.65 -7.07 -13.93
C GLU A 337 4.26 -7.70 -15.27
N GLU A 338 3.05 -7.42 -15.74
CA GLU A 338 2.50 -8.02 -16.95
C GLU A 338 3.17 -7.46 -18.20
N ALA A 339 3.42 -6.15 -18.24
CA ALA A 339 4.15 -5.51 -19.33
C ALA A 339 5.60 -6.01 -19.40
N GLU A 340 6.27 -6.17 -18.26
CA GLU A 340 7.61 -6.75 -18.20
C GLU A 340 7.63 -8.22 -18.66
N ALA A 341 6.60 -9.00 -18.32
CA ALA A 341 6.49 -10.39 -18.75
C ALA A 341 6.30 -10.53 -20.27
N VAL A 342 5.45 -9.69 -20.86
CA VAL A 342 5.16 -9.69 -22.31
C VAL A 342 6.32 -9.13 -23.12
N CYS A 343 6.90 -8.01 -22.69
CA CYS A 343 7.96 -7.30 -23.43
C CYS A 343 9.38 -7.78 -23.09
N ASN A 344 9.51 -8.65 -22.08
CA ASN A 344 10.77 -9.25 -21.62
C ASN A 344 11.90 -8.25 -21.30
N CYS A 345 11.52 -7.05 -20.84
CA CYS A 345 12.44 -6.00 -20.41
C CYS A 345 11.85 -5.24 -19.21
N SER A 346 12.70 -4.59 -18.41
CA SER A 346 12.32 -3.72 -17.30
C SER A 346 12.46 -2.25 -17.66
N LEU A 347 11.65 -1.38 -17.05
CA LEU A 347 11.74 0.07 -17.26
C LEU A 347 13.12 0.61 -16.88
N ALA A 348 13.61 1.63 -17.60
CA ALA A 348 14.89 2.28 -17.29
C ALA A 348 14.90 2.93 -15.90
N GLY A 349 13.74 3.44 -15.47
CA GLY A 349 13.53 4.01 -14.14
C GLY A 349 12.89 3.06 -13.13
N ALA A 350 13.02 1.74 -13.31
CA ALA A 350 12.49 0.78 -12.33
C ALA A 350 13.36 0.78 -11.06
N THR A 351 12.72 1.00 -9.90
CA THR A 351 13.37 0.88 -8.58
C THR A 351 13.97 -0.52 -8.39
N THR A 352 13.25 -1.56 -8.82
CA THR A 352 13.70 -2.95 -8.80
C THR A 352 13.45 -3.63 -10.14
N PRO A 353 14.50 -3.76 -10.98
CA PRO A 353 14.33 -4.39 -12.27
C PRO A 353 14.12 -5.90 -12.12
N ARG A 354 12.98 -6.41 -12.59
CA ARG A 354 12.66 -7.85 -12.58
C ARG A 354 13.24 -8.62 -13.77
N LYS A 355 13.66 -7.90 -14.81
CA LYS A 355 14.31 -8.45 -16.00
C LYS A 355 15.76 -8.01 -16.06
N ALA A 356 16.62 -8.85 -16.64
CA ALA A 356 18.02 -8.52 -16.85
C ALA A 356 18.21 -7.40 -17.90
N ILE A 357 17.32 -7.34 -18.89
CA ILE A 357 17.36 -6.36 -19.98
C ILE A 357 16.52 -5.14 -19.59
N THR A 358 17.09 -3.95 -19.75
CA THR A 358 16.36 -2.69 -19.64
C THR A 358 15.76 -2.31 -20.99
N CYS A 359 14.49 -1.89 -21.02
CA CYS A 359 13.79 -1.51 -22.23
C CYS A 359 14.46 -0.30 -22.90
N THR A 360 14.73 -0.38 -24.20
CA THR A 360 15.06 0.80 -25.01
C THR A 360 13.82 1.67 -25.22
N ALA A 361 13.97 2.91 -25.70
CA ALA A 361 12.81 3.74 -26.00
C ALA A 361 11.88 3.10 -27.05
N GLN A 362 12.43 2.46 -28.08
CA GLN A 362 11.65 1.70 -29.06
C GLN A 362 10.84 0.58 -28.38
N GLN A 363 11.46 -0.23 -27.51
CA GLN A 363 10.74 -1.29 -26.77
C GLN A 363 9.69 -0.73 -25.81
N TYR A 364 10.00 0.39 -25.16
CA TYR A 364 9.08 1.10 -24.27
C TYR A 364 7.82 1.54 -25.03
N PHE A 365 7.96 2.28 -26.13
CA PHE A 365 6.79 2.80 -26.87
C PHE A 365 6.06 1.75 -27.72
N ASN A 366 6.78 0.78 -28.31
CA ASN A 366 6.15 -0.18 -29.23
C ASN A 366 5.56 -1.39 -28.50
N CYS A 367 6.03 -1.72 -27.31
CA CYS A 367 5.55 -2.87 -26.55
C CYS A 367 5.05 -2.46 -25.16
N PHE A 368 5.93 -1.90 -24.33
CA PHE A 368 5.66 -1.75 -22.90
C PHE A 368 4.48 -0.81 -22.59
N PHE A 369 4.50 0.38 -23.17
CA PHE A 369 3.49 1.41 -22.97
C PHE A 369 2.11 0.99 -23.49
N PRO A 370 1.97 0.38 -24.69
CA PRO A 370 0.72 -0.22 -25.11
C PRO A 370 0.16 -1.23 -24.12
N GLN A 371 1.00 -2.12 -23.55
CA GLN A 371 0.54 -3.06 -22.52
C GLN A 371 0.03 -2.31 -21.29
N LEU A 372 0.79 -1.35 -20.76
CA LEU A 372 0.36 -0.54 -19.61
C LEU A 372 -0.97 0.19 -19.88
N SER A 373 -1.12 0.78 -21.06
CA SER A 373 -2.33 1.52 -21.44
C SER A 373 -3.56 0.61 -21.56
N ALA A 374 -3.36 -0.67 -21.90
CA ALA A 374 -4.41 -1.67 -22.01
C ALA A 374 -4.85 -2.26 -20.65
N LEU A 375 -4.01 -2.18 -19.61
CA LEU A 375 -4.30 -2.73 -18.27
C LEU A 375 -5.51 -2.07 -17.58
N GLY A 376 -5.92 -0.88 -18.02
CA GLY A 376 -7.19 -0.25 -17.65
C GLY A 376 -7.39 0.01 -16.14
N PHE A 377 -8.62 0.41 -15.78
CA PHE A 377 -9.00 0.70 -14.40
C PHE A 377 -9.00 -0.55 -13.49
N ASP A 378 -9.27 -1.73 -14.06
CA ASP A 378 -9.42 -2.97 -13.30
C ASP A 378 -8.09 -3.47 -12.72
N LYS A 379 -6.99 -3.40 -13.49
CA LYS A 379 -5.65 -3.73 -12.98
C LYS A 379 -5.22 -2.77 -11.87
N ASN A 380 -5.46 -1.48 -12.05
CA ASN A 380 -5.15 -0.46 -11.03
C ASN A 380 -5.87 -0.77 -9.72
N LYS A 381 -7.18 -1.04 -9.78
CA LYS A 381 -7.97 -1.44 -8.60
C LYS A 381 -7.46 -2.73 -7.97
N LYS A 382 -7.13 -3.75 -8.79
CA LYS A 382 -6.57 -5.02 -8.32
C LYS A 382 -5.25 -4.80 -7.58
N CYS A 383 -4.29 -4.08 -8.17
CA CYS A 383 -3.00 -3.81 -7.54
C CYS A 383 -3.16 -3.00 -6.24
N ARG A 384 -4.02 -1.97 -6.21
CA ARG A 384 -4.32 -1.24 -4.96
C ARG A 384 -4.88 -2.14 -3.87
N SER A 385 -5.73 -3.11 -4.22
CA SER A 385 -6.27 -4.06 -3.23
C SER A 385 -5.26 -5.11 -2.77
N GLN A 386 -4.25 -5.43 -3.58
CA GLN A 386 -3.20 -6.41 -3.26
C GLN A 386 -2.03 -5.80 -2.48
N CYS A 387 -1.89 -4.48 -2.50
CA CYS A 387 -0.81 -3.74 -1.87
C CYS A 387 -1.33 -2.85 -0.72
N PRO A 388 -1.75 -3.44 0.41
CA PRO A 388 -2.15 -2.67 1.57
C PRO A 388 -0.96 -1.90 2.17
N PRO A 389 -1.19 -0.80 2.92
CA PRO A 389 -0.11 -0.14 3.64
C PRO A 389 0.50 -1.07 4.70
N PRO A 390 1.76 -0.85 5.11
CA PRO A 390 2.32 -1.51 6.29
C PRO A 390 1.50 -1.17 7.54
N CYS A 391 1.41 -2.11 8.48
CA CYS A 391 0.67 -1.88 9.73
C CYS A 391 1.36 -0.83 10.60
N THR A 392 2.66 -0.65 10.46
CA THR A 392 3.41 0.38 11.18
C THR A 392 4.29 1.13 10.20
N TYR A 393 4.19 2.47 10.16
CA TYR A 393 5.09 3.31 9.37
C TYR A 393 5.16 4.73 9.91
N TRP A 394 6.19 5.45 9.48
CA TRP A 394 6.38 6.87 9.72
C TRP A 394 6.01 7.68 8.48
N GLU A 395 5.14 8.67 8.67
CA GLU A 395 4.90 9.73 7.69
C GLU A 395 5.64 10.99 8.11
N TYR A 396 6.27 11.65 7.14
CA TYR A 396 7.02 12.89 7.34
C TYR A 396 6.37 14.00 6.56
N GLU A 397 5.52 14.79 7.22
CA GLU A 397 4.92 15.97 6.63
C GLU A 397 5.95 17.10 6.60
N LYS A 398 6.13 17.70 5.42
CA LYS A 398 7.10 18.79 5.21
C LYS A 398 6.39 20.08 4.81
N ALA A 399 6.68 21.16 5.53
CA ALA A 399 6.46 22.50 5.02
C ALA A 399 7.62 22.88 4.07
N ARG A 400 7.37 23.75 3.10
CA ARG A 400 8.38 24.17 2.13
C ARG A 400 8.56 25.67 2.22
N LEU A 401 9.78 26.11 2.55
CA LEU A 401 10.17 27.51 2.51
C LEU A 401 11.37 27.64 1.59
N PHE A 402 11.32 28.58 0.66
CA PHE A 402 12.43 28.89 -0.23
C PHE A 402 12.90 30.30 0.07
N CYS A 403 14.21 30.44 0.28
CA CYS A 403 14.86 31.73 0.42
C CYS A 403 15.84 31.90 -0.72
N GLU A 404 16.00 33.11 -1.24
CA GLU A 404 17.01 33.38 -2.26
C GLU A 404 18.40 33.17 -1.65
N PHE A 405 19.23 32.37 -2.31
CA PHE A 405 20.59 32.09 -1.85
C PHE A 405 21.60 32.87 -2.69
N SER A 406 22.05 34.01 -2.17
CA SER A 406 23.12 34.80 -2.80
C SER A 406 24.40 34.76 -1.96
N VAL A 407 25.42 34.09 -2.49
CA VAL A 407 26.77 34.01 -1.90
C VAL A 407 27.40 35.40 -1.72
N LYS A 408 26.93 36.42 -2.43
CA LYS A 408 27.50 37.78 -2.41
C LYS A 408 27.05 38.67 -1.26
N ILE A 409 25.98 38.36 -0.53
CA ILE A 409 25.36 39.32 0.41
C ILE A 409 25.28 38.78 1.85
N GLY A 410 25.43 37.49 2.10
CA GLY A 410 25.36 36.95 3.47
C GLY A 410 24.02 37.22 4.17
N SER A 411 22.97 37.55 3.41
CA SER A 411 21.62 37.82 3.90
C SER A 411 20.63 36.88 3.24
N LEU A 412 19.87 36.14 4.05
CA LEU A 412 18.73 35.33 3.63
C LEU A 412 17.49 36.23 3.56
N LEU A 413 16.94 36.43 2.37
CA LEU A 413 15.60 36.96 2.17
C LEU A 413 14.68 35.77 1.87
N CYS A 414 13.78 35.48 2.81
CA CYS A 414 12.81 34.40 2.68
C CYS A 414 11.44 34.99 2.34
N GLU A 415 10.87 34.60 1.20
CA GLU A 415 9.45 34.81 0.92
C GLU A 415 8.64 33.64 1.49
N ARG A 416 7.42 33.94 1.98
CA ARG A 416 6.59 33.02 2.75
C ARG A 416 5.53 32.35 1.90
#